data_AF-A0A7Y4U8C8-F1
#
_entry.id   AF-A0A7Y4U8C8-F1
#
_cell.length_a   1.000
_cell.length_b   1.000
_cell.length_c   1.000
_cell.angle_alpha   90.00
_cell.angle_beta   90.00
_cell.angle_gamma   90.00
#
_symmetry.space_group_name_H-M   'P 1'
#
loop_
_entity.id
_entity.type
_entity.pdbx_description
1 polymer ?
#
loop_
_entity_poly.entity_id
_entity_poly.type
_entity_poly.pdbx_seq_one_letter_code
_entity_poly.pdbx_strand_id
1 'polypeptide(L)'
;MAMDTRTLFAQRRALLRAALEPLIGAGKLPDQVLVTLDQLYARHRYLEAERIAGLALWVGKESRTMWHETCFESFGTFLRASLTVVQGLAMIATQHAGDAPARDAFLSTCGLSPPFYTRCAQLGQRVGALTAESLPDRGRRVSQLLHWFSGVEAPTELGPRQAAVWSASKAVHTGVETAAAEALQAIHTVSHCLWQVWLQRAWTPSVSSCEVFLEQELGVGATLGQALIALGQERTVWDVHPHPLARLEVVVTLLAHPTTASRTATGD
;
A
#
# COMPACT_ATOMS: atom_id res chain seq x y z
N MET A 1 2.76 -2.63 -44.85
CA MET A 1 2.92 -1.19 -44.55
C MET A 1 3.45 -1.04 -43.12
N ALA A 2 4.76 -0.98 -42.96
CA ALA A 2 5.37 -0.57 -41.69
C ALA A 2 5.29 0.96 -41.63
N MET A 3 4.21 1.49 -41.05
CA MET A 3 4.21 2.88 -40.62
C MET A 3 5.36 2.96 -39.60
N ASP A 4 6.46 3.56 -40.03
CA ASP A 4 7.81 3.29 -39.54
C ASP A 4 7.85 3.53 -38.02
N THR A 5 7.88 2.48 -37.22
CA THR A 5 7.76 2.54 -35.74
C THR A 5 8.77 3.52 -35.12
N ARG A 6 9.89 3.75 -35.80
CA ARG A 6 10.90 4.76 -35.45
C ARG A 6 10.36 6.19 -35.54
N THR A 7 9.51 6.50 -36.51
CA THR A 7 8.85 7.82 -36.66
C THR A 7 7.82 8.06 -35.55
N LEU A 8 7.09 7.02 -35.12
CA LEU A 8 6.13 7.14 -34.02
C LEU A 8 6.82 7.46 -32.69
N PHE A 9 7.89 6.74 -32.35
CA PHE A 9 8.65 7.00 -31.11
C PHE A 9 9.38 8.34 -31.14
N ALA A 10 9.86 8.79 -32.31
CA ALA A 10 10.44 10.12 -32.45
C ALA A 10 9.41 11.24 -32.20
N GLN A 11 8.19 11.10 -32.73
CA GLN A 11 7.09 12.03 -32.47
C GLN A 11 6.68 12.05 -31.00
N ARG A 12 6.53 10.87 -30.39
CA ARG A 12 6.19 10.75 -28.96
C ARG A 12 7.28 11.34 -28.06
N ARG A 13 8.56 11.13 -28.37
CA ARG A 13 9.69 11.78 -27.68
C ARG A 13 9.55 13.30 -27.69
N ALA A 14 9.25 13.89 -28.85
CA ALA A 14 9.10 15.34 -28.97
C ALA A 14 7.92 15.86 -28.12
N LEU A 15 6.77 15.17 -28.14
CA LEU A 15 5.60 15.52 -27.33
C LEU A 15 5.88 15.43 -25.82
N LEU A 16 6.49 14.33 -25.38
CA LEU A 16 6.84 14.12 -23.98
C LEU A 16 7.83 15.18 -23.48
N ARG A 17 8.84 15.50 -24.30
CA ARG A 17 9.81 16.54 -24.00
C ARG A 17 9.14 17.92 -23.86
N ALA A 18 8.32 18.30 -24.83
CA ALA A 18 7.60 19.58 -24.81
C ALA A 18 6.68 19.72 -23.58
N ALA A 19 6.15 18.61 -23.06
CA ALA A 19 5.32 18.61 -21.87
C ALA A 19 6.14 18.66 -20.56
N LEU A 20 7.39 18.19 -20.56
CA LEU A 20 8.29 18.17 -19.39
C LEU A 20 9.08 19.46 -19.22
N GLU A 21 9.48 20.10 -20.32
CA GLU A 21 10.27 21.35 -20.31
C GLU A 21 9.63 22.47 -19.47
N PRO A 22 8.30 22.72 -19.51
CA PRO A 22 7.67 23.72 -18.65
C PRO A 22 7.75 23.39 -17.15
N LEU A 23 7.66 22.10 -16.81
CA LEU A 23 7.73 21.63 -15.41
C LEU A 23 9.15 21.78 -14.86
N ILE A 24 10.15 21.55 -15.70
CA ILE A 24 11.57 21.78 -15.39
C ILE A 24 11.86 23.27 -15.26
N GLY A 25 11.41 24.09 -16.22
CA GLY A 25 11.57 25.55 -16.17
C GLY A 25 10.90 26.19 -14.95
N ALA A 26 9.84 25.58 -14.43
CA ALA A 26 9.17 25.98 -13.19
C ALA A 26 9.84 25.42 -11.91
N GLY A 27 10.96 24.71 -12.03
CA GLY A 27 11.69 24.10 -10.91
C GLY A 27 10.98 22.91 -10.26
N LYS A 28 9.96 22.33 -10.90
CA LYS A 28 9.18 21.21 -10.37
C LYS A 28 9.79 19.84 -10.66
N LEU A 29 10.72 19.80 -11.61
CA LEU A 29 11.48 18.61 -12.01
C LEU A 29 12.94 19.01 -12.24
N PRO A 30 13.91 18.12 -12.02
CA PRO A 30 15.30 18.40 -12.37
C PRO A 30 15.52 18.30 -13.89
N ASP A 31 16.53 19.02 -14.40
CA ASP A 31 16.98 18.88 -15.80
C ASP A 31 17.39 17.44 -16.16
N GLN A 32 17.84 16.68 -15.16
CA GLN A 32 18.33 15.30 -15.31
C GLN A 32 17.26 14.33 -15.86
N VAL A 33 15.97 14.65 -15.73
CA VAL A 33 14.88 13.86 -16.32
C VAL A 33 15.03 13.81 -17.85
N LEU A 34 15.23 14.95 -18.50
CA LEU A 34 15.35 15.00 -19.96
C LEU A 34 16.61 14.28 -20.45
N VAL A 35 17.72 14.41 -19.72
CA VAL A 35 18.96 13.70 -20.00
C VAL A 35 18.75 12.19 -19.96
N THR A 36 18.07 11.68 -18.92
CA THR A 36 17.77 10.26 -18.76
C THR A 36 16.87 9.74 -19.89
N LEU A 37 15.84 10.50 -20.25
CA LEU A 37 14.96 10.15 -21.37
C LEU A 37 15.71 10.07 -22.69
N ASP A 38 16.54 11.08 -23.00
CA ASP A 38 17.33 11.11 -24.23
C ASP A 38 18.27 9.90 -24.32
N GLN A 39 18.90 9.50 -23.21
CA GLN A 39 19.75 8.31 -23.15
C GLN A 39 18.97 7.00 -23.41
N LEU A 40 17.76 6.87 -22.86
CA LEU A 40 16.92 5.69 -23.09
C LEU A 40 16.43 5.59 -24.54
N TYR A 41 16.03 6.72 -25.12
CA TYR A 41 15.69 6.79 -26.55
C TYR A 41 16.88 6.44 -27.44
N ALA A 42 18.09 6.91 -27.10
CA ALA A 42 19.32 6.59 -27.83
C ALA A 42 19.70 5.10 -27.76
N ARG A 43 19.37 4.43 -26.65
CA ARG A 43 19.56 2.99 -26.44
C ARG A 43 18.40 2.13 -26.96
N HIS A 44 17.45 2.71 -27.70
CA HIS A 44 16.25 2.03 -28.19
C HIS A 44 15.34 1.43 -27.08
N ARG A 45 15.47 1.89 -25.83
CA ARG A 45 14.61 1.49 -24.69
C ARG A 45 13.35 2.34 -24.63
N TYR A 46 12.59 2.34 -25.72
CA TYR A 46 11.49 3.29 -25.96
C TYR A 46 10.38 3.23 -24.91
N LEU A 47 9.91 2.04 -24.56
CA LEU A 47 8.82 1.86 -23.59
C LEU A 47 9.22 2.32 -22.18
N GLU A 48 10.47 2.10 -21.80
CA GLU A 48 10.98 2.57 -20.52
C GLU A 48 11.12 4.09 -20.50
N ALA A 49 11.57 4.69 -21.61
CA ALA A 49 11.59 6.14 -21.75
C ALA A 49 10.18 6.73 -21.63
N GLU A 50 9.18 6.18 -22.31
CA GLU A 50 7.79 6.62 -22.20
C GLU A 50 7.24 6.45 -20.77
N ARG A 51 7.58 5.35 -20.10
CA ARG A 51 7.21 5.12 -18.69
C ARG A 51 7.80 6.18 -17.75
N ILE A 52 9.10 6.47 -17.89
CA ILE A 52 9.78 7.48 -17.07
C ILE A 52 9.24 8.88 -17.38
N ALA A 53 8.95 9.19 -18.65
CA ALA A 53 8.43 10.48 -19.05
C ALA A 53 7.00 10.70 -18.51
N GLY A 54 6.14 9.69 -18.61
CA GLY A 54 4.80 9.73 -18.02
C GLY A 54 4.84 9.95 -16.51
N LEU A 55 5.77 9.27 -15.83
CA LEU A 55 6.00 9.45 -14.40
C LEU A 55 6.49 10.87 -14.07
N ALA A 56 7.43 11.43 -14.83
CA ALA A 56 7.90 12.80 -14.65
C ALA A 56 6.81 13.85 -14.90
N LEU A 57 5.96 13.66 -15.91
CA LEU A 57 4.83 14.55 -16.16
C LEU A 57 3.85 14.57 -14.99
N TRP A 58 3.64 13.43 -14.36
CA TRP A 58 2.78 13.31 -13.20
C TRP A 58 3.42 13.96 -11.97
N VAL A 59 4.69 13.64 -11.68
CA VAL A 59 5.45 14.22 -10.56
C VAL A 59 5.48 15.74 -10.62
N GLY A 60 5.72 16.34 -11.78
CA GLY A 60 5.78 17.79 -11.91
C GLY A 60 4.41 18.48 -11.81
N LYS A 61 3.30 17.74 -11.87
CA LYS A 61 1.94 18.30 -11.79
C LYS A 61 1.33 18.21 -10.40
N GLU A 62 1.70 17.24 -9.58
CA GLU A 62 1.10 17.07 -8.25
C GLU A 62 1.79 17.90 -7.15
N SER A 63 0.98 18.32 -6.17
CA SER A 63 1.43 19.15 -5.03
C SER A 63 1.67 18.30 -3.78
N ARG A 64 2.59 18.73 -2.93
CA ARG A 64 2.91 18.09 -1.64
C ARG A 64 1.67 17.94 -0.72
N THR A 65 0.68 18.79 -0.87
CA THR A 65 -0.57 18.76 -0.09
C THR A 65 -1.46 17.57 -0.45
N MET A 66 -1.47 17.18 -1.73
CA MET A 66 -2.34 16.12 -2.25
C MET A 66 -1.96 14.73 -1.70
N TRP A 67 -0.66 14.42 -1.58
CA TRP A 67 -0.24 13.13 -1.04
C TRP A 67 -0.45 13.03 0.48
N HIS A 68 -0.25 14.11 1.23
CA HIS A 68 -0.43 14.13 2.68
C HIS A 68 -1.88 13.81 3.07
N GLU A 69 -2.83 14.48 2.43
CA GLU A 69 -4.27 14.25 2.63
C GLU A 69 -4.67 12.84 2.21
N THR A 70 -4.17 12.39 1.05
CA THR A 70 -4.43 11.03 0.54
C THR A 70 -3.95 9.95 1.51
N CYS A 71 -2.72 10.06 2.01
CA CYS A 71 -2.17 9.13 2.98
C CYS A 71 -2.91 9.19 4.32
N PHE A 72 -3.29 10.39 4.77
CA PHE A 72 -4.02 10.57 6.02
C PHE A 72 -5.38 9.88 5.97
N GLU A 73 -6.18 10.14 4.93
CA GLU A 73 -7.50 9.53 4.77
C GLU A 73 -7.40 8.03 4.54
N SER A 74 -6.47 7.59 3.70
CA SER A 74 -6.32 6.16 3.38
C SER A 74 -5.85 5.36 4.60
N PHE A 75 -4.89 5.84 5.38
CA PHE A 75 -4.55 5.18 6.65
C PHE A 75 -5.73 5.17 7.64
N GLY A 76 -6.50 6.26 7.73
CA GLY A 76 -7.70 6.29 8.54
C GLY A 76 -8.72 5.22 8.11
N THR A 77 -8.92 5.05 6.81
CA THR A 77 -9.80 4.02 6.25
C THR A 77 -9.26 2.62 6.53
N PHE A 78 -7.97 2.36 6.34
CA PHE A 78 -7.38 1.07 6.68
C PHE A 78 -7.59 0.70 8.15
N LEU A 79 -7.36 1.63 9.09
CA LEU A 79 -7.52 1.39 10.52
C LEU A 79 -8.98 1.05 10.87
N ARG A 80 -9.95 1.81 10.35
CA ARG A 80 -11.38 1.56 10.59
C ARG A 80 -11.83 0.23 9.97
N ALA A 81 -11.47 -0.02 8.72
CA ALA A 81 -11.85 -1.22 7.99
C ALA A 81 -11.22 -2.48 8.62
N SER A 82 -9.95 -2.40 9.03
CA SER A 82 -9.26 -3.48 9.74
C SER A 82 -9.88 -3.77 11.11
N LEU A 83 -10.33 -2.73 11.84
CA LEU A 83 -11.07 -2.90 13.08
C LEU A 83 -12.37 -3.67 12.86
N THR A 84 -13.11 -3.33 11.80
CA THR A 84 -14.31 -4.06 11.39
C THR A 84 -14.02 -5.53 11.09
N VAL A 85 -12.92 -5.81 10.37
CA VAL A 85 -12.50 -7.18 10.06
C VAL A 85 -12.26 -7.98 11.35
N VAL A 86 -11.43 -7.49 12.27
CA VAL A 86 -11.12 -8.25 13.49
C VAL A 86 -12.33 -8.44 14.40
N GLN A 87 -13.18 -7.41 14.55
CA GLN A 87 -14.39 -7.51 15.37
C GLN A 87 -15.39 -8.50 14.77
N GLY A 88 -15.54 -8.50 13.45
CA GLY A 88 -16.39 -9.45 12.74
C GLY A 88 -15.87 -10.88 12.85
N LEU A 89 -14.57 -11.11 12.64
CA LEU A 89 -13.95 -12.44 12.81
C LEU A 89 -14.03 -12.94 14.26
N ALA A 90 -13.87 -12.07 15.25
CA ALA A 90 -14.07 -12.41 16.67
C ALA A 90 -15.50 -12.86 16.97
N MET A 91 -16.49 -12.17 16.39
CA MET A 91 -17.90 -12.55 16.54
C MET A 91 -18.22 -13.87 15.82
N ILE A 92 -17.69 -14.09 14.62
CA ILE A 92 -17.81 -15.38 13.90
C ILE A 92 -17.20 -16.50 14.75
N ALA A 93 -16.04 -16.27 15.38
CA ALA A 93 -15.43 -17.23 16.29
C ALA A 93 -16.31 -17.55 17.51
N THR A 94 -17.03 -16.56 18.04
CA THR A 94 -18.00 -16.78 19.12
C THR A 94 -19.24 -17.54 18.63
N GLN A 95 -19.75 -17.25 17.41
CA GLN A 95 -20.91 -17.93 16.83
C GLN A 95 -20.65 -19.41 16.53
N HIS A 96 -19.44 -19.75 16.12
CA HIS A 96 -19.01 -21.13 15.85
C HIS A 96 -18.24 -21.75 17.01
N ALA A 97 -18.36 -21.21 18.23
CA ALA A 97 -17.69 -21.76 19.40
C ALA A 97 -18.18 -23.20 19.65
N GLY A 98 -17.30 -24.19 19.44
CA GLY A 98 -17.61 -25.61 19.59
C GLY A 98 -18.09 -26.31 18.30
N ASP A 99 -18.22 -25.60 17.18
CA ASP A 99 -18.60 -26.16 15.87
C ASP A 99 -17.43 -26.04 14.88
N ALA A 100 -16.47 -26.97 15.00
CA ALA A 100 -15.30 -27.02 14.12
C ALA A 100 -15.67 -27.16 12.63
N PRO A 101 -16.63 -28.01 12.22
CA PRO A 101 -17.07 -28.09 10.83
C PRO A 101 -17.56 -26.77 10.25
N ALA A 102 -18.38 -25.99 10.98
CA ALA A 102 -18.86 -24.71 10.50
C ALA A 102 -17.74 -23.67 10.37
N ARG A 103 -16.81 -23.64 11.33
CA ARG A 103 -15.61 -22.80 11.26
C ARG A 103 -14.74 -23.15 10.05
N ASP A 104 -14.46 -24.43 9.83
CA ASP A 104 -13.57 -24.88 8.76
C ASP A 104 -14.22 -24.64 7.38
N ALA A 105 -15.54 -24.79 7.27
CA ALA A 105 -16.30 -24.41 6.07
C ALA A 105 -16.22 -22.89 5.78
N PHE A 106 -16.30 -22.04 6.81
CA PHE A 106 -16.10 -20.60 6.67
C PHE A 106 -14.68 -20.27 6.17
N LEU A 107 -13.65 -20.84 6.81
CA LEU A 107 -12.25 -20.62 6.42
C LEU A 107 -11.99 -21.03 4.97
N SER A 108 -12.54 -22.18 4.57
CA SER A 108 -12.45 -22.65 3.18
C SER A 108 -13.16 -21.72 2.19
N THR A 109 -14.29 -21.13 2.57
CA THR A 109 -15.06 -20.21 1.69
C THR A 109 -14.34 -18.88 1.49
N CYS A 110 -13.69 -18.38 2.54
CA CYS A 110 -12.95 -17.12 2.50
C CYS A 110 -11.48 -17.28 2.05
N GLY A 111 -11.00 -18.52 1.89
CA GLY A 111 -9.59 -18.81 1.60
C GLY A 111 -8.63 -18.36 2.70
N LEU A 112 -9.11 -18.29 3.95
CA LEU A 112 -8.38 -17.71 5.08
C LEU A 112 -7.60 -18.78 5.84
N SER A 113 -6.34 -18.52 6.19
CA SER A 113 -5.58 -19.50 6.97
C SER A 113 -6.09 -19.59 8.43
N PRO A 114 -6.10 -20.79 9.04
CA PRO A 114 -6.46 -20.92 10.45
C PRO A 114 -5.59 -20.09 11.41
N PRO A 115 -4.25 -19.98 11.23
CA PRO A 115 -3.41 -19.12 12.07
C PRO A 115 -3.78 -17.64 12.00
N PHE A 116 -4.01 -17.10 10.80
CA PHE A 116 -4.39 -15.70 10.63
C PHE A 116 -5.78 -15.43 11.22
N TYR A 117 -6.75 -16.30 10.95
CA TYR A 117 -8.08 -16.23 11.55
C TYR A 117 -8.02 -16.18 13.08
N THR A 118 -7.23 -17.07 13.70
CA THR A 118 -7.10 -17.15 15.16
C THR A 118 -6.53 -15.85 15.73
N ARG A 119 -5.50 -15.29 15.11
CA ARG A 119 -4.92 -14.00 15.53
C ARG A 119 -5.94 -12.87 15.40
N CYS A 120 -6.60 -12.74 14.26
CA CYS A 120 -7.59 -11.68 14.03
C CYS A 120 -8.78 -11.79 14.98
N ALA A 121 -9.26 -13.00 15.26
CA ALA A 121 -10.32 -13.23 16.23
C ALA A 121 -9.90 -12.84 17.66
N GLN A 122 -8.67 -13.16 18.07
CA GLN A 122 -8.12 -12.73 19.37
C GLN A 122 -7.95 -11.21 19.45
N LEU A 123 -7.48 -10.59 18.36
CA LEU A 123 -7.34 -9.13 18.27
C LEU A 123 -8.71 -8.44 18.39
N GLY A 124 -9.74 -8.94 17.72
CA GLY A 124 -11.09 -8.37 17.80
C GLY A 124 -11.74 -8.44 19.19
N GLN A 125 -11.21 -9.26 20.09
CA GLN A 125 -11.62 -9.31 21.49
C GLN A 125 -10.92 -8.27 22.37
N ARG A 126 -9.78 -7.73 21.92
CA ARG A 126 -8.85 -6.92 22.74
C ARG A 126 -8.71 -5.48 22.25
N VAL A 127 -8.78 -5.28 20.94
CA VAL A 127 -8.46 -4.00 20.30
C VAL A 127 -9.67 -3.05 20.37
N GLY A 128 -9.43 -1.86 20.93
CA GLY A 128 -10.38 -0.74 20.97
C GLY A 128 -10.39 0.08 19.68
N ALA A 129 -10.85 1.32 19.76
CA ALA A 129 -10.83 2.23 18.62
C ALA A 129 -9.37 2.49 18.14
N LEU A 130 -9.15 2.38 16.84
CA LEU A 130 -7.89 2.70 16.19
C LEU A 130 -7.97 4.13 15.63
N THR A 131 -7.88 5.13 16.50
CA THR A 131 -7.94 6.56 16.12
C THR A 131 -6.59 7.24 16.29
N ALA A 132 -6.25 8.13 15.37
CA ALA A 132 -5.08 8.99 15.44
C ALA A 132 -5.34 10.34 14.74
N GLU A 133 -4.86 11.41 15.36
CA GLU A 133 -5.15 12.81 14.97
C GLU A 133 -4.19 13.35 13.91
N SER A 134 -2.97 12.81 13.83
CA SER A 134 -1.95 13.22 12.86
C SER A 134 -1.61 12.09 11.87
N LEU A 135 -1.04 12.45 10.70
CA LEU A 135 -0.55 11.45 9.75
C LEU A 135 0.53 10.53 10.36
N PRO A 136 1.58 11.06 11.03
CA PRO A 136 2.58 10.22 11.69
C PRO A 136 1.98 9.23 12.70
N ASP A 137 1.00 9.68 13.49
CA ASP A 137 0.34 8.79 14.46
C ASP A 137 -0.48 7.70 13.77
N ARG A 138 -1.17 8.04 12.67
CA ARG A 138 -1.89 7.04 11.86
C ARG A 138 -0.92 6.03 11.27
N GLY A 139 0.21 6.45 10.72
CA GLY A 139 1.22 5.53 10.20
C GLY A 139 1.81 4.61 11.27
N ARG A 140 2.11 5.13 12.46
CA ARG A 140 2.55 4.31 13.60
C ARG A 140 1.50 3.26 13.96
N ARG A 141 0.24 3.67 13.99
CA ARG A 141 -0.88 2.78 14.30
C ARG A 141 -1.09 1.70 13.26
N VAL A 142 -0.93 2.04 11.98
CA VAL A 142 -0.97 1.08 10.86
C VAL A 142 0.17 0.08 11.00
N SER A 143 1.39 0.55 11.27
CA SER A 143 2.56 -0.31 11.50
C SER A 143 2.35 -1.31 12.62
N GLN A 144 1.89 -0.83 13.78
CA GLN A 144 1.55 -1.65 14.93
C GLN A 144 0.47 -2.70 14.61
N LEU A 145 -0.60 -2.31 13.92
CA LEU A 145 -1.67 -3.23 13.53
C LEU A 145 -1.16 -4.32 12.58
N LEU A 146 -0.28 -3.98 11.63
CA LEU A 146 0.32 -4.95 10.71
C LEU A 146 1.23 -5.94 11.44
N HIS A 147 2.00 -5.49 12.44
CA HIS A 147 2.78 -6.39 13.31
C HIS A 147 1.88 -7.34 14.13
N TRP A 148 0.72 -6.86 14.60
CA TRP A 148 -0.25 -7.70 15.28
C TRP A 148 -0.88 -8.74 14.35
N PHE A 149 -1.29 -8.35 13.14
CA PHE A 149 -1.88 -9.28 12.16
C PHE A 149 -0.91 -10.37 11.70
N SER A 150 0.34 -10.00 11.48
CA SER A 150 1.41 -10.94 11.10
C SER A 150 1.86 -11.82 12.26
N GLY A 151 1.57 -11.43 13.51
CA GLY A 151 2.01 -12.14 14.71
C GLY A 151 3.47 -11.85 15.10
N VAL A 152 4.08 -10.82 14.50
CA VAL A 152 5.43 -10.33 14.88
C VAL A 152 5.41 -9.76 16.30
N GLU A 153 4.32 -9.06 16.66
CA GLU A 153 4.13 -8.50 18.00
C GLU A 153 2.81 -8.98 18.62
N ALA A 154 2.80 -9.13 19.95
CA ALA A 154 1.57 -9.38 20.69
C ALA A 154 0.78 -8.07 20.89
N PRO A 155 -0.55 -8.11 20.87
CA PRO A 155 -1.36 -6.94 21.19
C PRO A 155 -1.16 -6.52 22.64
N THR A 156 -0.69 -5.28 22.82
CA THR A 156 -0.41 -4.68 24.14
C THR A 156 -1.55 -3.80 24.65
N GLU A 157 -2.47 -3.40 23.78
CA GLU A 157 -3.60 -2.54 24.15
C GLU A 157 -4.87 -3.34 24.38
N LEU A 158 -5.47 -3.11 25.55
CA LEU A 158 -6.75 -3.63 25.95
C LEU A 158 -7.72 -2.44 26.01
N GLY A 159 -8.49 -2.25 24.94
CA GLY A 159 -9.56 -1.26 24.90
C GLY A 159 -10.91 -1.87 25.28
N PRO A 160 -11.88 -1.08 25.76
CA PRO A 160 -13.25 -1.56 25.86
C PRO A 160 -13.71 -2.01 24.47
N ARG A 161 -14.18 -3.26 24.38
CA ARG A 161 -14.73 -3.81 23.13
C ARG A 161 -15.85 -2.87 22.66
N GLN A 162 -15.66 -2.23 21.51
CA GLN A 162 -16.79 -1.59 20.83
C GLN A 162 -17.70 -2.70 20.30
N ALA A 163 -18.93 -2.74 20.81
CA ALA A 163 -19.94 -3.67 20.31
C ALA A 163 -20.31 -3.24 18.90
N ALA A 164 -19.74 -3.89 17.90
CA ALA A 164 -20.18 -3.70 16.54
C ALA A 164 -21.62 -4.24 16.42
N VAL A 165 -22.55 -3.38 16.00
CA VAL A 165 -23.97 -3.73 15.89
C VAL A 165 -24.15 -4.55 14.61
N TRP A 166 -24.04 -5.87 14.73
CA TRP A 166 -24.32 -6.80 13.64
C TRP A 166 -25.50 -7.68 14.01
N SER A 167 -26.59 -7.63 13.24
CA SER A 167 -27.86 -8.29 13.59
C SER A 167 -28.15 -9.61 12.87
N ALA A 168 -27.22 -10.16 12.06
CA ALA A 168 -27.35 -11.51 11.46
C ALA A 168 -26.01 -12.07 10.93
N SER A 169 -25.72 -13.37 11.11
CA SER A 169 -24.47 -14.04 10.69
C SER A 169 -24.10 -13.81 9.21
N LYS A 170 -25.08 -13.90 8.29
CA LYS A 170 -24.84 -13.62 6.86
C LYS A 170 -24.46 -12.17 6.58
N ALA A 171 -25.02 -11.22 7.35
CA ALA A 171 -24.66 -9.81 7.25
C ALA A 171 -23.24 -9.56 7.80
N VAL A 172 -22.80 -10.33 8.80
CA VAL A 172 -21.42 -10.31 9.30
C VAL A 172 -20.43 -10.73 8.22
N HIS A 173 -20.66 -11.87 7.56
CA HIS A 173 -19.70 -12.40 6.59
C HIS A 173 -19.50 -11.42 5.43
N THR A 174 -20.59 -10.91 4.86
CA THR A 174 -20.51 -9.90 3.79
C THR A 174 -19.83 -8.62 4.28
N GLY A 175 -20.16 -8.15 5.48
CA GLY A 175 -19.53 -6.94 6.01
C GLY A 175 -18.05 -7.07 6.31
N VAL A 176 -17.59 -8.24 6.75
CA VAL A 176 -16.17 -8.52 6.95
C VAL A 176 -15.41 -8.53 5.62
N GLU A 177 -15.96 -9.17 4.58
CA GLU A 177 -15.33 -9.18 3.24
C GLU A 177 -15.31 -7.78 2.61
N THR A 178 -16.39 -7.00 2.74
CA THR A 178 -16.43 -5.60 2.29
C THR A 178 -15.37 -4.77 3.02
N ALA A 179 -15.26 -4.89 4.34
CA ALA A 179 -14.25 -4.19 5.11
C ALA A 179 -12.83 -4.62 4.73
N ALA A 180 -12.60 -5.91 4.46
CA ALA A 180 -11.30 -6.37 3.96
C ALA A 180 -10.97 -5.76 2.59
N ALA A 181 -11.94 -5.63 1.69
CA ALA A 181 -11.77 -4.96 0.40
C ALA A 181 -11.45 -3.46 0.55
N GLU A 182 -12.13 -2.76 1.47
CA GLU A 182 -11.86 -1.36 1.80
C GLU A 182 -10.45 -1.17 2.38
N ALA A 183 -10.03 -2.05 3.29
CA ALA A 183 -8.69 -2.05 3.86
C ALA A 183 -7.61 -2.24 2.78
N LEU A 184 -7.81 -3.20 1.88
CA LEU A 184 -6.90 -3.45 0.74
C LEU A 184 -6.81 -2.24 -0.18
N GLN A 185 -7.95 -1.65 -0.56
CA GLN A 185 -7.97 -0.48 -1.44
C GLN A 185 -7.25 0.70 -0.78
N ALA A 186 -7.43 0.90 0.52
CA ALA A 186 -6.74 1.95 1.26
C ALA A 186 -5.22 1.76 1.27
N ILE A 187 -4.71 0.55 1.57
CA ILE A 187 -3.26 0.29 1.53
C ILE A 187 -2.72 0.38 0.11
N HIS A 188 -3.46 -0.07 -0.91
CA HIS A 188 -3.05 0.09 -2.29
C HIS A 188 -2.89 1.57 -2.68
N THR A 189 -3.86 2.41 -2.30
CA THR A 189 -3.78 3.87 -2.52
C THR A 189 -2.56 4.47 -1.84
N VAL A 190 -2.30 4.12 -0.57
CA VAL A 190 -1.08 4.59 0.12
C VAL A 190 0.17 4.08 -0.58
N SER A 191 0.26 2.78 -0.87
CA SER A 191 1.43 2.16 -1.49
C SER A 191 1.77 2.85 -2.81
N HIS A 192 0.76 3.09 -3.65
CA HIS A 192 0.94 3.81 -4.92
C HIS A 192 1.39 5.26 -4.72
N CYS A 193 0.77 5.96 -3.77
CA CYS A 193 1.11 7.32 -3.39
C CYS A 193 2.56 7.43 -2.86
N LEU A 194 3.01 6.47 -2.04
CA LEU A 194 4.38 6.45 -1.51
C LEU A 194 5.40 6.10 -2.57
N TRP A 195 5.11 5.13 -3.44
CA TRP A 195 5.94 4.82 -4.59
C TRP A 195 6.15 6.06 -5.48
N GLN A 196 5.07 6.80 -5.70
CA GLN A 196 5.07 8.06 -6.43
C GLN A 196 5.90 9.17 -5.75
N VAL A 197 5.71 9.38 -4.45
CA VAL A 197 6.51 10.35 -3.67
C VAL A 197 7.99 9.96 -3.65
N TRP A 198 8.29 8.66 -3.53
CA TRP A 198 9.66 8.15 -3.60
C TRP A 198 10.30 8.48 -4.95
N LEU A 199 9.58 8.29 -6.05
CA LEU A 199 10.04 8.65 -7.40
C LEU A 199 10.26 10.15 -7.55
N GLN A 200 9.35 10.99 -7.02
CA GLN A 200 9.54 12.44 -6.99
C GLN A 200 10.80 12.84 -6.24
N ARG A 201 11.02 12.26 -5.06
CA ARG A 201 12.16 12.56 -4.18
C ARG A 201 13.48 12.08 -4.79
N ALA A 202 13.49 10.94 -5.47
CA ALA A 202 14.66 10.45 -6.19
C ALA A 202 15.16 11.44 -7.26
N TRP A 203 14.28 12.33 -7.74
CA TRP A 203 14.59 13.31 -8.76
C TRP A 203 14.80 14.72 -8.20
N THR A 204 14.45 14.97 -6.94
CA THR A 204 14.47 16.33 -6.39
C THR A 204 15.54 16.44 -5.28
N PRO A 205 16.75 16.95 -5.59
CA PRO A 205 17.87 16.95 -4.65
C PRO A 205 17.67 17.84 -3.40
N SER A 206 16.60 18.63 -3.35
CA SER A 206 16.26 19.54 -2.25
C SER A 206 15.27 18.97 -1.21
N VAL A 207 14.83 17.72 -1.34
CA VAL A 207 13.85 17.11 -0.43
C VAL A 207 14.55 16.23 0.62
N SER A 208 14.03 16.16 1.84
CA SER A 208 14.53 15.28 2.91
C SER A 208 14.70 13.83 2.43
N SER A 209 15.65 13.09 3.02
CA SER A 209 15.86 11.69 2.65
C SER A 209 14.56 10.89 2.79
N CYS A 210 14.38 9.88 1.94
CA CYS A 210 13.19 9.04 1.98
C CYS A 210 12.96 8.43 3.38
N GLU A 211 14.04 8.08 4.07
CA GLU A 211 14.02 7.58 5.44
C GLU A 211 13.41 8.60 6.42
N VAL A 212 13.87 9.86 6.42
CA VAL A 212 13.31 10.92 7.26
C VAL A 212 11.82 11.13 6.99
N PHE A 213 11.42 11.06 5.72
CA PHE A 213 10.01 11.13 5.36
C PHE A 213 9.17 9.97 5.91
N LEU A 214 9.64 8.73 5.77
CA LEU A 214 8.93 7.54 6.25
C LEU A 214 8.82 7.50 7.79
N GLU A 215 9.87 7.94 8.48
CA GLU A 215 9.95 7.97 9.95
C GLU A 215 9.18 9.15 10.56
N GLN A 216 9.41 10.36 10.06
CA GLN A 216 8.95 11.59 10.72
C GLN A 216 7.67 12.16 10.14
N GLU A 217 7.51 12.14 8.81
CA GLU A 217 6.32 12.70 8.15
C GLU A 217 5.18 11.67 8.09
N LEU A 218 5.51 10.39 7.87
CA LEU A 218 4.54 9.32 7.69
C LEU A 218 4.36 8.45 8.94
N GLY A 219 5.41 8.28 9.77
CA GLY A 219 5.37 7.52 11.03
C GLY A 219 5.30 6.00 10.89
N VAL A 220 5.43 5.45 9.68
CA VAL A 220 5.41 3.99 9.44
C VAL A 220 6.75 3.32 9.67
N GLY A 221 7.84 4.10 9.60
CA GLY A 221 9.20 3.62 9.67
C GLY A 221 9.79 3.20 8.32
N ALA A 222 11.11 3.15 8.23
CA ALA A 222 11.83 2.88 6.97
C ALA A 222 11.47 1.50 6.39
N THR A 223 11.45 0.46 7.23
CA THR A 223 11.21 -0.93 6.84
C THR A 223 9.84 -1.13 6.20
N LEU A 224 8.76 -0.72 6.89
CA LEU A 224 7.41 -0.79 6.36
C LEU A 224 7.20 0.16 5.18
N GLY A 225 7.80 1.35 5.24
CA GLY A 225 7.73 2.32 4.15
C GLY A 225 8.31 1.80 2.84
N GLN A 226 9.45 1.10 2.88
CA GLN A 226 10.01 0.43 1.71
C GLN A 226 9.11 -0.70 1.19
N ALA A 227 8.49 -1.48 2.08
CA ALA A 227 7.54 -2.51 1.70
C ALA A 227 6.32 -1.92 0.96
N LEU A 228 5.76 -0.82 1.46
CA LEU A 228 4.66 -0.10 0.83
C LEU A 228 5.07 0.48 -0.54
N ILE A 229 6.28 1.04 -0.66
CA ILE A 229 6.82 1.53 -1.93
C ILE A 229 6.93 0.38 -2.95
N ALA A 230 7.46 -0.77 -2.52
CA ALA A 230 7.57 -1.95 -3.38
C ALA A 230 6.19 -2.46 -3.85
N LEU A 231 5.22 -2.55 -2.94
CA LEU A 231 3.84 -2.93 -3.30
C LEU A 231 3.15 -1.93 -4.23
N GLY A 232 3.48 -0.63 -4.12
CA GLY A 232 2.95 0.42 -4.98
C GLY A 232 3.44 0.33 -6.43
N GLN A 233 4.61 -0.30 -6.63
CA GLN A 233 5.18 -0.58 -7.94
C GLN A 233 4.49 -1.77 -8.62
N GLU A 234 4.09 -2.79 -7.85
CA GLU A 234 3.66 -4.09 -8.36
C GLU A 234 2.13 -4.27 -8.31
N ARG A 235 1.44 -3.93 -9.42
CA ARG A 235 -0.01 -4.12 -9.53
C ARG A 235 -0.45 -5.59 -9.41
N THR A 236 0.40 -6.52 -9.81
CA THR A 236 0.10 -7.97 -9.84
C THR A 236 -0.16 -8.56 -8.46
N VAL A 237 0.35 -7.94 -7.38
CA VAL A 237 0.15 -8.42 -6.01
C VAL A 237 -1.29 -8.22 -5.52
N TRP A 238 -2.01 -7.26 -6.10
CA TRP A 238 -3.35 -6.87 -5.63
C TRP A 238 -4.48 -7.78 -6.15
N ASP A 239 -4.23 -8.52 -7.22
CA ASP A 239 -5.22 -9.35 -7.93
C ASP A 239 -4.99 -10.87 -7.76
N VAL A 240 -4.13 -11.29 -6.82
CA VAL A 240 -3.69 -12.70 -6.70
C VAL A 240 -4.80 -13.65 -6.23
N HIS A 241 -5.72 -13.20 -5.38
CA HIS A 241 -6.82 -14.02 -4.85
C HIS A 241 -8.18 -13.37 -5.10
N PRO A 242 -9.24 -14.14 -5.37
CA PRO A 242 -10.58 -13.58 -5.53
C PRO A 242 -11.18 -13.08 -4.21
N HIS A 243 -10.83 -13.69 -3.07
CA HIS A 243 -11.41 -13.37 -1.77
C HIS A 243 -10.64 -12.23 -1.06
N PRO A 244 -11.31 -11.12 -0.68
CA PRO A 244 -10.67 -10.00 0.03
C PRO A 244 -9.96 -10.40 1.32
N LEU A 245 -10.53 -11.27 2.16
CA LEU A 245 -9.86 -11.71 3.39
C LEU A 245 -8.54 -12.45 3.15
N ALA A 246 -8.51 -13.38 2.19
CA ALA A 246 -7.29 -14.08 1.80
C ALA A 246 -6.23 -13.10 1.23
N ARG A 247 -6.67 -12.13 0.41
CA ARG A 247 -5.77 -11.07 -0.09
C ARG A 247 -5.19 -10.22 1.04
N LEU A 248 -6.02 -9.85 2.01
CA LEU A 248 -5.59 -9.05 3.16
C LEU A 248 -4.51 -9.81 3.95
N GLU A 249 -4.69 -11.11 4.20
CA GLU A 249 -3.67 -11.94 4.84
C GLU A 249 -2.32 -11.91 4.09
N VAL A 250 -2.34 -12.07 2.76
CA VAL A 250 -1.13 -12.03 1.94
C VAL A 250 -0.46 -10.67 2.01
N VAL A 251 -1.20 -9.57 1.80
CA VAL A 251 -0.66 -8.20 1.82
C VAL A 251 -0.07 -7.86 3.18
N VAL A 252 -0.75 -8.19 4.27
CA VAL A 252 -0.22 -8.02 5.63
C VAL A 252 1.09 -8.77 5.81
N THR A 253 1.15 -10.02 5.33
CA THR A 253 2.34 -10.86 5.48
C THR A 253 3.53 -10.26 4.74
N LEU A 254 3.32 -9.77 3.52
CA LEU A 254 4.33 -9.07 2.71
C LEU A 254 4.81 -7.78 3.38
N LEU A 255 3.89 -7.01 3.98
CA LEU A 255 4.22 -5.76 4.65
C LEU A 255 4.98 -5.95 5.96
N ALA A 256 4.68 -7.01 6.70
CA ALA A 256 5.33 -7.31 7.98
C ALA A 256 6.68 -8.02 7.82
N HIS A 257 6.89 -8.71 6.70
CA HIS A 257 8.15 -9.37 6.37
C HIS A 257 8.68 -8.80 5.05
N PRO A 258 9.18 -7.55 5.04
CA PRO A 258 9.82 -7.05 3.85
C PRO A 258 10.96 -8.00 3.51
N THR A 259 10.81 -8.69 2.38
CA THR A 259 11.88 -9.47 1.79
C THR A 259 13.07 -8.53 1.72
N THR A 260 14.10 -8.83 2.50
CA THR A 260 15.42 -8.27 2.36
C THR A 260 15.89 -8.69 0.96
N ALA A 261 15.50 -7.91 -0.05
CA ALA A 261 16.04 -8.00 -1.38
C ALA A 261 17.53 -7.73 -1.20
N SER A 262 18.24 -8.84 -1.20
CA SER A 262 19.65 -8.99 -0.89
C SER A 262 20.44 -7.88 -1.56
N ARG A 263 21.06 -7.04 -0.72
CA ARG A 263 22.20 -6.23 -1.10
C ARG A 263 23.40 -7.17 -1.26
N THR A 264 23.33 -8.09 -2.22
CA THR A 264 24.48 -8.81 -2.76
C THR A 264 24.87 -8.14 -4.07
N ALA A 265 25.35 -6.92 -3.93
CA ALA A 265 26.29 -6.34 -4.88
C ALA A 265 27.49 -5.90 -4.04
N THR A 266 28.47 -6.79 -3.92
CA THR A 266 29.94 -6.57 -4.06
C THR A 266 30.71 -7.59 -3.21
N GLY A 267 31.44 -8.46 -3.90
CA GLY A 267 32.38 -9.43 -3.35
C GLY A 267 32.98 -10.23 -4.50
N ASP A 268 33.96 -9.62 -5.18
CA ASP A 268 34.82 -10.08 -6.29
C ASP A 268 34.39 -9.72 -7.73
#